data_AF-A0A9W6Z5S0-F1
#
_entry.id   AF-A0A9W6Z5S0-F1
#
_cell.length_a   1.000
_cell.length_b   1.000
_cell.length_c   1.000
_cell.angle_alpha   90.00
_cell.angle_beta   90.00
_cell.angle_gamma   90.00
#
_symmetry.space_group_name_H-M   'P 1'
#
loop_
_entity.id
_entity.type
_entity.pdbx_description
1 polymer ?
#
loop_
_entity_poly.entity_id
_entity_poly.type
_entity_poly.pdbx_seq_one_letter_code
_entity_poly.pdbx_strand_id
1 'polypeptide(L)'
;MASLLENTPPVQPTIESLTLLTTNLQLTLQNLHSPTPEKTEYIKEQTDDGLKKLEEYEKGGVEKGEVPELNFLRGSLLSLSSPSDSIPYLTKSIKLHASAPTHYWNTLASTYEKLQKITEALRCYESGIEVKGNVEGYCAMSRLVRSGGEGKWEESEQYAKKAIQLDLENPLSWYTLANCYLTRFFSHTFSLTDIRLSLSCYSRSSGLTGGEDNPDLYFNRGTLWKYLEEFERAKEDFDKVESIDEGLEGGRYGREIENWVSRISEIVSRRGRLKEKKLKLIMLNLESCVVPQGEGKTHTLVKGVKELKVGSWEEERKNHDKALALGVLMPLGDIKTPPAKYLCVDTAGDCSVLSIYHLSTDANLSDKDKVIILSPIVKEMKIGEKGYLGVQLLDPKKLVVNGRMADFRKFTPAKITVETFDVKKEEEK
;
A
#
# COMPACT_ATOMS: atom_id res chain seq x y z
N MET A 1 -47.26 -37.71 -18.85
CA MET A 1 -45.84 -37.57 -18.44
C MET A 1 -45.56 -36.21 -17.80
N ALA A 2 -46.51 -35.67 -17.00
CA ALA A 2 -46.36 -34.38 -16.31
C ALA A 2 -46.82 -34.49 -14.84
N SER A 3 -46.62 -35.66 -14.22
CA SER A 3 -47.04 -35.93 -12.83
C SER A 3 -46.04 -36.81 -12.05
N LEU A 4 -44.75 -36.76 -12.43
CA LEU A 4 -43.68 -37.54 -11.78
C LEU A 4 -42.44 -36.70 -11.44
N LEU A 5 -42.55 -35.36 -11.45
CA LEU A 5 -41.44 -34.44 -11.09
C LEU A 5 -41.73 -33.56 -9.87
N GLU A 6 -42.78 -33.84 -9.11
CA GLU A 6 -43.03 -33.24 -7.80
C GLU A 6 -43.03 -34.36 -6.77
N ASN A 7 -41.89 -34.55 -6.09
CA ASN A 7 -41.65 -35.28 -4.82
C ASN A 7 -40.25 -35.92 -4.79
N THR A 8 -39.21 -35.24 -5.27
CA THR A 8 -37.91 -35.43 -4.63
C THR A 8 -37.99 -34.73 -3.26
N PRO A 9 -37.89 -35.45 -2.13
CA PRO A 9 -37.81 -34.80 -0.83
C PRO A 9 -36.65 -33.79 -0.86
N PRO A 10 -36.76 -32.65 -0.15
CA PRO A 10 -35.65 -31.72 -0.07
C PRO A 10 -34.40 -32.50 0.38
N VAL A 11 -33.32 -32.37 -0.39
CA VAL A 11 -32.05 -33.02 -0.06
C VAL A 11 -31.68 -32.54 1.34
N GLN A 12 -31.64 -33.45 2.31
CA GLN A 12 -31.26 -33.08 3.66
C GLN A 12 -29.86 -32.48 3.64
N PRO A 13 -29.62 -31.37 4.36
CA PRO A 13 -28.30 -30.78 4.44
C PRO A 13 -27.32 -31.83 5.00
N THR A 14 -26.09 -31.80 4.53
CA THR A 14 -24.97 -32.59 5.09
C THR A 14 -23.92 -31.64 5.65
N ILE A 15 -23.07 -32.10 6.57
CA ILE A 15 -21.93 -31.31 7.07
C ILE A 15 -21.09 -30.81 5.89
N GLU A 16 -20.77 -31.66 4.92
CA GLU A 16 -20.01 -31.27 3.73
C GLU A 16 -20.68 -30.12 2.95
N SER A 17 -22.01 -30.17 2.77
CA SER A 17 -22.74 -29.11 2.08
C SER A 17 -22.73 -27.79 2.85
N LEU A 18 -22.79 -27.85 4.19
CA LEU A 18 -22.76 -26.68 5.07
C LEU A 18 -21.35 -26.08 5.15
N THR A 19 -20.31 -26.91 5.20
CA THR A 19 -18.92 -26.49 5.10
C THR A 19 -18.68 -25.78 3.78
N LEU A 20 -19.09 -26.37 2.65
CA LEU A 20 -18.94 -25.76 1.33
C LEU A 20 -19.66 -24.41 1.24
N LEU A 21 -20.91 -24.32 1.74
CA LEU A 21 -21.65 -23.07 1.81
C LEU A 21 -20.88 -22.02 2.61
N THR A 22 -20.42 -22.37 3.81
CA THR A 22 -19.70 -21.47 4.71
C THR A 22 -18.40 -20.97 4.07
N THR A 23 -17.61 -21.86 3.46
CA THR A 23 -16.38 -21.52 2.75
C THR A 23 -16.67 -20.59 1.56
N ASN A 24 -17.70 -20.88 0.77
CA ASN A 24 -18.07 -20.03 -0.36
C ASN A 24 -18.50 -18.63 0.10
N LEU A 25 -19.22 -18.52 1.21
CA LEU A 25 -19.60 -17.22 1.77
C LEU A 25 -18.40 -16.44 2.31
N GLN A 26 -17.45 -17.12 2.95
CA GLN A 26 -16.19 -16.51 3.40
C GLN A 26 -15.37 -15.98 2.21
N LEU A 27 -15.22 -16.77 1.14
CA LEU A 27 -14.54 -16.35 -0.08
C LEU A 27 -15.26 -15.19 -0.77
N THR A 28 -16.58 -15.25 -0.83
CA THR A 28 -17.40 -14.16 -1.37
C THR A 28 -17.18 -12.87 -0.59
N LEU A 29 -17.18 -12.95 0.75
CA LEU A 29 -16.90 -11.79 1.60
C LEU A 29 -15.47 -11.27 1.42
N GLN A 30 -14.49 -12.17 1.28
CA GLN A 30 -13.09 -11.80 1.07
C GLN A 30 -12.88 -11.02 -0.23
N ASN A 31 -13.66 -11.34 -1.27
CA ASN A 31 -13.66 -10.62 -2.56
C ASN A 31 -14.58 -9.39 -2.55
N LEU A 32 -15.36 -9.19 -1.49
CA LEU A 32 -16.20 -8.02 -1.28
C LEU A 32 -15.44 -6.97 -0.47
N HIS A 33 -14.65 -6.16 -1.17
CA HIS A 33 -13.84 -5.13 -0.52
C HIS A 33 -14.70 -3.92 -0.11
N SER A 34 -15.63 -3.48 -0.97
CA SER A 34 -16.59 -2.41 -0.67
C SER A 34 -17.94 -2.96 -0.17
N PRO A 35 -18.43 -2.59 1.04
CA PRO A 35 -19.72 -3.02 1.55
C PRO A 35 -20.83 -2.11 1.01
N THR A 36 -21.52 -2.52 -0.05
CA THR A 36 -22.78 -1.86 -0.44
C THR A 36 -23.95 -2.41 0.39
N PRO A 37 -25.08 -1.67 0.51
CA PRO A 37 -26.27 -2.19 1.17
C PRO A 37 -26.73 -3.53 0.59
N GLU A 38 -26.75 -3.66 -0.75
CA GLU A 38 -27.17 -4.86 -1.45
C GLU A 38 -26.25 -6.04 -1.15
N LYS A 39 -24.94 -5.79 -1.17
CA LYS A 39 -23.89 -6.76 -0.83
C LYS A 39 -24.02 -7.24 0.62
N THR A 40 -24.27 -6.31 1.54
CA THR A 40 -24.42 -6.61 2.98
C THR A 40 -25.70 -7.40 3.25
N GLU A 41 -26.79 -7.03 2.57
CA GLU A 41 -28.07 -7.73 2.63
C GLU A 41 -27.94 -9.16 2.09
N TYR A 42 -27.29 -9.34 0.93
CA TYR A 42 -27.01 -10.66 0.38
C TYR A 42 -26.23 -11.57 1.35
N ILE A 43 -25.14 -11.07 1.93
CA ILE A 43 -24.36 -11.84 2.92
C ILE A 43 -25.22 -12.22 4.12
N LYS A 44 -26.06 -11.30 4.59
CA LYS A 44 -26.99 -11.57 5.70
C LYS A 44 -28.01 -12.65 5.34
N GLU A 45 -28.66 -12.55 4.19
CA GLU A 45 -29.64 -13.54 3.71
C GLU A 45 -29.02 -14.93 3.56
N GLN A 46 -27.82 -15.02 2.98
CA GLN A 46 -27.12 -16.29 2.84
C GLN A 46 -26.65 -16.86 4.18
N THR A 47 -26.27 -15.99 5.13
CA THR A 47 -25.93 -16.40 6.49
C THR A 47 -27.16 -16.97 7.20
N ASP A 48 -28.31 -16.29 7.10
CA ASP A 48 -29.56 -16.74 7.70
C ASP A 48 -30.05 -18.07 7.10
N ASP A 49 -29.94 -18.25 5.78
CA ASP A 49 -30.24 -19.52 5.11
C ASP A 49 -29.29 -20.64 5.57
N GLY A 50 -27.98 -20.36 5.67
CA GLY A 50 -26.99 -21.32 6.18
C GLY A 50 -27.28 -21.75 7.62
N LEU A 51 -27.65 -20.79 8.49
CA LEU A 51 -28.04 -21.08 9.88
C LEU A 51 -29.29 -21.96 9.94
N LYS A 52 -30.30 -21.68 9.11
CA LYS A 52 -31.51 -22.49 9.03
C LYS A 52 -31.22 -23.93 8.58
N LYS A 53 -30.39 -24.12 7.55
CA LYS A 53 -29.97 -25.45 7.09
C LYS A 53 -29.21 -26.20 8.18
N LEU A 54 -28.38 -25.50 8.95
CA LEU A 54 -27.66 -26.09 10.07
C LEU A 54 -28.62 -26.52 11.20
N GLU A 55 -29.65 -25.73 11.52
CA GLU A 55 -30.70 -26.14 12.47
C GLU A 55 -31.53 -27.34 11.98
N GLU A 56 -31.81 -27.43 10.68
CA GLU A 56 -32.49 -28.58 10.08
C GLU A 56 -31.64 -29.86 10.18
N TYR A 57 -30.32 -29.75 9.96
CA TYR A 57 -29.38 -30.86 10.18
C TYR A 57 -29.43 -31.34 11.64
N GLU A 58 -29.34 -30.41 12.59
CA GLU A 58 -29.32 -30.74 14.02
C GLU A 58 -30.59 -31.47 14.49
N LYS A 59 -31.75 -31.17 13.88
CA LYS A 59 -33.02 -31.87 14.15
C LYS A 59 -33.03 -33.31 13.64
N GLY A 60 -32.23 -33.63 12.62
CA GLY A 60 -32.08 -34.98 12.06
C GLY A 60 -31.33 -35.96 12.97
N GLY A 61 -30.71 -35.45 14.03
CA GLY A 61 -29.86 -36.21 14.95
C GLY A 61 -28.38 -35.92 14.71
N VAL A 62 -27.66 -35.64 15.80
CA VAL A 62 -26.25 -35.23 15.77
C VAL A 62 -25.40 -36.29 16.46
N GLU A 63 -24.38 -36.79 15.79
CA GLU A 63 -23.41 -37.66 16.42
C GLU A 63 -22.48 -36.85 17.35
N LYS A 64 -22.08 -37.45 18.47
CA LYS A 64 -21.23 -36.76 19.45
C LYS A 64 -19.90 -36.25 18.85
N GLY A 65 -19.38 -36.93 17.83
CA GLY A 65 -18.16 -36.54 17.11
C GLY A 65 -18.31 -35.31 16.23
N GLU A 66 -19.53 -34.98 15.80
CA GLU A 66 -19.82 -33.87 14.89
C GLU A 66 -20.01 -32.52 15.62
N VAL A 67 -20.28 -32.59 16.93
CA VAL A 67 -20.59 -31.41 17.74
C VAL A 67 -19.53 -30.29 17.62
N PRO A 68 -18.20 -30.55 17.64
CA PRO A 68 -17.22 -29.49 17.45
C PRO A 68 -17.36 -28.78 16.10
N GLU A 69 -17.54 -29.54 15.01
CA GLU A 69 -17.67 -29.02 13.65
C GLU A 69 -18.95 -28.19 13.48
N LEU A 70 -20.08 -28.67 14.00
CA LEU A 70 -21.34 -27.91 13.96
C LEU A 70 -21.25 -26.59 14.73
N ASN A 71 -20.58 -26.58 15.88
CA ASN A 71 -20.32 -25.33 16.60
C ASN A 71 -19.39 -24.41 15.81
N PHE A 72 -18.38 -24.96 15.12
CA PHE A 72 -17.50 -24.18 14.28
C PHE A 72 -18.24 -23.57 13.08
N LEU A 73 -19.06 -24.33 12.37
CA LEU A 73 -19.85 -23.86 11.22
C LEU A 73 -20.83 -22.76 11.64
N ARG A 74 -21.56 -22.96 12.75
CA ARG A 74 -22.46 -21.93 13.28
C ARG A 74 -21.71 -20.67 13.67
N GLY A 75 -20.59 -20.81 14.39
CA GLY A 75 -19.73 -19.68 14.73
C GLY A 75 -19.21 -18.96 13.49
N SER A 76 -18.74 -19.70 12.49
CA SER A 76 -18.21 -19.15 11.24
C SER A 76 -19.26 -18.36 10.47
N LEU A 77 -20.47 -18.89 10.33
CA LEU A 77 -21.61 -18.18 9.72
C LEU A 77 -21.94 -16.90 10.50
N LEU A 78 -22.11 -17.00 11.82
CA LEU A 78 -22.38 -15.83 12.67
C LEU A 78 -21.26 -14.79 12.60
N SER A 79 -20.01 -15.19 12.37
CA SER A 79 -18.88 -14.25 12.26
C SER A 79 -18.97 -13.31 11.04
N LEU A 80 -19.84 -13.64 10.08
CA LEU A 80 -20.09 -12.85 8.88
C LEU A 80 -21.09 -11.70 9.12
N SER A 81 -22.10 -11.92 9.98
CA SER A 81 -23.18 -10.95 10.23
C SER A 81 -23.21 -10.40 11.66
N SER A 82 -22.89 -11.23 12.65
CA SER A 82 -22.95 -10.94 14.09
C SER A 82 -21.69 -11.46 14.81
N PRO A 83 -20.51 -10.82 14.64
CA PRO A 83 -19.25 -11.32 15.18
C PRO A 83 -19.26 -11.58 16.70
N SER A 84 -19.97 -10.76 17.49
CA SER A 84 -20.08 -10.97 18.94
C SER A 84 -20.76 -12.30 19.29
N ASP A 85 -21.81 -12.66 18.56
CA ASP A 85 -22.61 -13.87 18.81
C ASP A 85 -21.91 -15.15 18.35
N SER A 86 -20.90 -15.03 17.48
CA SER A 86 -20.09 -16.16 17.03
C SER A 86 -19.11 -16.68 18.08
N ILE A 87 -18.59 -15.82 18.96
CA ILE A 87 -17.50 -16.15 19.89
C ILE A 87 -17.81 -17.37 20.76
N PRO A 88 -19.01 -17.50 21.39
CA PRO A 88 -19.32 -18.65 22.23
C PRO A 88 -19.26 -19.97 21.46
N TYR A 89 -19.70 -19.98 20.20
CA TYR A 89 -19.70 -21.17 19.35
C TYR A 89 -18.29 -21.55 18.90
N LEU A 90 -17.50 -20.58 18.41
CA LEU A 90 -16.10 -20.79 18.03
C LEU A 90 -15.22 -21.22 19.21
N THR A 91 -15.44 -20.63 20.40
CA THR A 91 -14.72 -21.04 21.61
C THR A 91 -15.10 -22.47 22.01
N LYS A 92 -16.38 -22.82 21.89
CA LYS A 92 -16.88 -24.15 22.22
C LYS A 92 -16.37 -25.21 21.24
N SER A 93 -16.29 -24.92 19.93
CA SER A 93 -15.74 -25.86 18.94
C SER A 93 -14.28 -26.20 19.25
N ILE A 94 -13.46 -25.20 19.58
CA ILE A 94 -12.06 -25.39 19.99
C ILE A 94 -11.95 -26.23 21.26
N LYS A 95 -12.74 -25.92 22.30
CA LYS A 95 -12.69 -26.65 23.60
C LYS A 95 -13.10 -28.12 23.49
N LEU A 96 -14.04 -28.43 22.60
CA LEU A 96 -14.54 -29.79 22.41
C LEU A 96 -13.66 -30.64 21.50
N HIS A 97 -12.77 -30.01 20.73
CA HIS A 97 -11.88 -30.69 19.80
C HIS A 97 -10.50 -30.90 20.43
N ALA A 98 -10.13 -32.16 20.73
CA ALA A 98 -8.90 -32.51 21.45
C ALA A 98 -7.60 -31.96 20.80
N SER A 99 -7.60 -31.76 19.49
CA SER A 99 -6.56 -31.04 18.74
C SER A 99 -7.24 -30.14 17.71
N ALA A 100 -7.78 -29.00 18.17
CA ALA A 100 -8.55 -28.10 17.33
C ALA A 100 -7.79 -27.69 16.06
N PRO A 101 -8.39 -27.82 14.85
CA PRO A 101 -7.76 -27.41 13.62
C PRO A 101 -7.36 -25.93 13.63
N THR A 102 -6.27 -25.59 12.95
CA THR A 102 -5.75 -24.22 12.94
C THR A 102 -6.75 -23.19 12.40
N HIS A 103 -7.59 -23.56 11.43
CA HIS A 103 -8.62 -22.66 10.88
C HIS A 103 -9.71 -22.29 11.91
N TYR A 104 -9.93 -23.09 12.97
CA TYR A 104 -10.82 -22.71 14.08
C TYR A 104 -10.24 -21.51 14.85
N TRP A 105 -8.95 -21.59 15.16
CA TRP A 105 -8.22 -20.52 15.84
C TRP A 105 -8.15 -19.25 15.00
N ASN A 106 -7.86 -19.38 13.70
CA ASN A 106 -7.79 -18.24 12.79
C ASN A 106 -9.16 -17.55 12.64
N THR A 107 -10.24 -18.32 12.54
CA THR A 107 -11.60 -17.76 12.44
C THR A 107 -11.98 -17.02 13.73
N LEU A 108 -11.67 -17.58 14.90
CA LEU A 108 -11.88 -16.88 16.17
C LEU A 108 -11.00 -15.63 16.29
N ALA A 109 -9.75 -15.70 15.86
CA ALA A 109 -8.84 -14.57 15.87
C ALA A 109 -9.34 -13.42 14.96
N SER A 110 -9.69 -13.73 13.71
CA SER A 110 -10.30 -12.78 12.76
C SER A 110 -11.60 -12.18 13.32
N THR A 111 -12.41 -12.97 14.02
CA THR A 111 -13.60 -12.47 14.72
C THR A 111 -13.26 -11.45 15.80
N TYR A 112 -12.22 -11.71 16.60
CA TYR A 112 -11.74 -10.74 17.58
C TYR A 112 -11.17 -9.47 16.93
N GLU A 113 -10.49 -9.59 15.79
CA GLU A 113 -10.02 -8.42 15.02
C GLU A 113 -11.20 -7.55 14.54
N LYS A 114 -12.24 -8.15 13.97
CA LYS A 114 -13.48 -7.44 13.59
C LYS A 114 -14.12 -6.70 14.76
N LEU A 115 -13.92 -7.20 15.98
CA LEU A 115 -14.40 -6.58 17.22
C LEU A 115 -13.39 -5.64 17.88
N GLN A 116 -12.28 -5.31 17.20
CA GLN A 116 -11.18 -4.47 17.70
C GLN A 116 -10.52 -5.01 18.98
N LYS A 117 -10.67 -6.31 19.27
CA LYS A 117 -10.05 -7.01 20.41
C LYS A 117 -8.71 -7.60 20.01
N ILE A 118 -7.76 -6.71 19.69
CA ILE A 118 -6.47 -7.08 19.09
C ILE A 118 -5.64 -8.01 19.99
N THR A 119 -5.69 -7.84 21.31
CA THR A 119 -4.92 -8.68 22.24
C THR A 119 -5.41 -10.14 22.21
N GLU A 120 -6.73 -10.33 22.19
CA GLU A 120 -7.36 -11.64 22.10
C GLU A 120 -7.13 -12.28 20.73
N ALA A 121 -7.17 -11.49 19.65
CA ALA A 121 -6.85 -11.96 18.31
C ALA A 121 -5.41 -12.51 18.23
N LEU A 122 -4.43 -11.75 18.74
CA LEU A 122 -3.02 -12.17 18.76
C LEU A 122 -2.83 -13.50 19.51
N ARG A 123 -3.45 -13.66 20.69
CA ARG A 123 -3.39 -14.92 21.45
C ARG A 123 -4.00 -16.10 20.70
N CYS A 124 -5.08 -15.88 19.96
CA CYS A 124 -5.72 -16.93 19.17
C CYS A 124 -4.84 -17.34 17.98
N TYR A 125 -4.24 -16.39 17.27
CA TYR A 125 -3.28 -16.70 16.19
C TYR A 125 -2.05 -17.44 16.73
N GLU A 126 -1.49 -16.98 17.85
CA GLU A 126 -0.37 -17.65 18.52
C GLU A 126 -0.72 -19.11 18.87
N SER A 127 -1.87 -19.33 19.50
CA SER A 127 -2.36 -20.68 19.84
C SER A 127 -2.53 -21.56 18.58
N GLY A 128 -3.09 -21.01 17.50
CA GLY A 128 -3.24 -21.72 16.23
C GLY A 128 -1.91 -22.11 15.59
N ILE A 129 -0.92 -21.22 15.64
CA ILE A 129 0.45 -21.44 15.16
C ILE A 129 1.17 -22.51 15.99
N GLU A 130 1.02 -22.49 17.32
CA GLU A 130 1.60 -23.48 18.23
C GLU A 130 1.07 -24.89 17.98
N VAL A 131 -0.23 -25.02 17.68
CA VAL A 131 -0.82 -26.30 17.26
C VAL A 131 -0.21 -26.77 15.95
N LYS A 132 -0.21 -25.90 14.94
CA LYS A 132 0.42 -26.16 13.64
C LYS A 132 0.70 -24.84 12.93
N GLY A 133 1.96 -24.62 12.56
CA GLY A 133 2.37 -23.48 11.75
C GLY A 133 1.52 -23.37 10.49
N ASN A 134 1.00 -22.17 10.23
CA ASN A 134 0.09 -21.90 9.12
C ASN A 134 0.32 -20.49 8.55
N VAL A 135 0.03 -20.34 7.27
CA VAL A 135 0.29 -19.11 6.51
C VAL A 135 -0.54 -17.93 7.03
N GLU A 136 -1.85 -18.13 7.19
CA GLU A 136 -2.79 -17.07 7.58
C GLU A 136 -2.44 -16.48 8.95
N GLY A 137 -2.18 -17.33 9.95
CA GLY A 137 -1.78 -16.90 11.28
C GLY A 137 -0.47 -16.11 11.27
N TYR A 138 0.57 -16.57 10.55
CA TYR A 138 1.81 -15.81 10.44
C TYR A 138 1.62 -14.47 9.70
N CYS A 139 0.80 -14.42 8.65
CA CYS A 139 0.48 -13.18 7.96
C CYS A 139 -0.27 -12.19 8.86
N ALA A 140 -1.25 -12.68 9.62
CA ALA A 140 -2.01 -11.88 10.57
C ALA A 140 -1.13 -11.35 11.72
N MET A 141 -0.27 -12.19 12.29
CA MET A 141 0.72 -11.77 13.30
C MET A 141 1.63 -10.68 12.75
N SER A 142 2.18 -10.86 11.54
CA SER A 142 2.98 -9.82 10.89
C SER A 142 2.21 -8.49 10.77
N ARG A 143 1.00 -8.54 10.23
CA ARG A 143 0.13 -7.37 10.04
C ARG A 143 -0.16 -6.64 11.36
N LEU A 144 -0.58 -7.37 12.38
CA LEU A 144 -0.95 -6.80 13.68
C LEU A 144 0.25 -6.22 14.44
N VAL A 145 1.41 -6.90 14.37
CA VAL A 145 2.64 -6.45 15.01
C VAL A 145 3.16 -5.16 14.38
N ARG A 146 3.17 -5.04 13.04
CA ARG A 146 3.61 -3.81 12.37
C ARG A 146 2.66 -2.63 12.57
N SER A 147 1.37 -2.88 12.81
CA SER A 147 0.42 -1.82 13.19
C SER A 147 0.54 -1.39 14.66
N GLY A 148 1.20 -2.20 15.50
CA GLY A 148 1.23 -2.03 16.96
C GLY A 148 2.31 -1.10 17.53
N GLY A 149 2.93 -0.24 16.72
CA GLY A 149 3.88 0.80 17.17
C GLY A 149 5.25 0.81 16.47
N GLU A 150 6.04 1.83 16.79
CA GLU A 150 7.38 2.05 16.20
C GLU A 150 8.36 0.91 16.56
N GLY A 151 9.23 0.54 15.60
CA GLY A 151 10.31 -0.45 15.84
C GLY A 151 9.89 -1.92 15.88
N LYS A 152 8.65 -2.25 15.47
CA LYS A 152 8.16 -3.64 15.38
C LYS A 152 8.26 -4.26 13.98
N TRP A 153 8.95 -3.61 13.05
CA TRP A 153 9.03 -4.07 11.67
C TRP A 153 9.91 -5.33 11.54
N GLU A 154 10.91 -5.50 12.39
CA GLU A 154 11.80 -6.67 12.42
C GLU A 154 11.01 -7.94 12.75
N GLU A 155 10.19 -7.89 13.80
CA GLU A 155 9.34 -9.00 14.22
C GLU A 155 8.29 -9.31 13.13
N SER A 156 7.67 -8.27 12.57
CA SER A 156 6.76 -8.42 11.43
C SER A 156 7.44 -9.11 10.23
N GLU A 157 8.66 -8.71 9.88
CA GLU A 157 9.42 -9.33 8.78
C GLU A 157 9.71 -10.81 9.06
N GLN A 158 10.00 -11.19 10.30
CA GLN A 158 10.21 -12.59 10.68
C GLN A 158 8.94 -13.43 10.48
N TYR A 159 7.78 -12.95 10.92
CA TYR A 159 6.51 -13.65 10.70
C TYR A 159 6.18 -13.77 9.21
N ALA A 160 6.33 -12.70 8.43
CA ALA A 160 6.09 -12.73 6.99
C ALA A 160 7.00 -13.75 6.28
N LYS A 161 8.28 -13.84 6.66
CA LYS A 161 9.21 -14.85 6.12
C LYS A 161 8.83 -16.28 6.51
N LYS A 162 8.35 -16.50 7.74
CA LYS A 162 7.84 -17.81 8.16
C LYS A 162 6.62 -18.23 7.33
N ALA A 163 5.72 -17.31 7.00
CA ALA A 163 4.59 -17.59 6.11
C ALA A 163 5.07 -18.05 4.72
N ILE A 164 6.03 -17.35 4.11
CA ILE A 164 6.63 -17.72 2.82
C ILE A 164 7.34 -19.09 2.89
N GLN A 165 7.99 -19.41 4.00
CA GLN A 165 8.65 -20.71 4.18
C GLN A 165 7.66 -21.89 4.23
N LEU A 166 6.42 -21.64 4.69
CA LEU A 166 5.37 -22.66 4.68
C LEU A 166 4.77 -22.86 3.28
N ASP A 167 4.61 -21.77 2.52
CA ASP A 167 4.06 -21.83 1.17
C ASP A 167 4.63 -20.69 0.29
N LEU A 168 5.47 -21.06 -0.67
CA LEU A 168 6.13 -20.14 -1.61
C LEU A 168 5.18 -19.64 -2.72
N GLU A 169 4.06 -20.31 -2.93
CA GLU A 169 3.05 -20.00 -3.94
C GLU A 169 1.85 -19.26 -3.34
N ASN A 170 1.86 -18.96 -2.04
CA ASN A 170 0.81 -18.18 -1.41
C ASN A 170 0.99 -16.67 -1.65
N PRO A 171 0.05 -15.99 -2.35
CA PRO A 171 0.18 -14.56 -2.65
C PRO A 171 0.16 -13.69 -1.38
N LEU A 172 -0.71 -14.01 -0.40
CA LEU A 172 -0.85 -13.25 0.84
C LEU A 172 0.47 -13.13 1.61
N SER A 173 1.31 -14.17 1.58
CA SER A 173 2.62 -14.18 2.24
C SER A 173 3.59 -13.15 1.62
N TRP A 174 3.65 -13.11 0.29
CA TRP A 174 4.47 -12.14 -0.44
C TRP A 174 3.95 -10.71 -0.30
N TYR A 175 2.63 -10.51 -0.37
CA TYR A 175 1.99 -9.22 -0.08
C TYR A 175 2.32 -8.74 1.34
N THR A 176 2.25 -9.63 2.33
CA THR A 176 2.57 -9.31 3.72
C THR A 176 4.03 -8.88 3.89
N LEU A 177 4.97 -9.58 3.26
CA LEU A 177 6.38 -9.20 3.27
C LEU A 177 6.62 -7.86 2.56
N ALA A 178 5.93 -7.60 1.45
CA ALA A 178 5.99 -6.32 0.74
C ALA A 178 5.61 -5.14 1.66
N ASN A 179 4.54 -5.31 2.43
CA ASN A 179 4.07 -4.35 3.42
C ASN A 179 5.07 -4.16 4.56
N CYS A 180 5.80 -5.20 4.97
CA CYS A 180 6.87 -5.06 5.98
C CYS A 180 7.98 -4.13 5.49
N TYR A 181 8.45 -4.32 4.25
CA TYR A 181 9.46 -3.46 3.65
C TYR A 181 8.94 -2.04 3.42
N LEU A 182 7.67 -1.89 3.07
CA LEU A 182 7.03 -0.58 2.94
C LEU A 182 6.99 0.17 4.29
N THR A 183 6.56 -0.50 5.36
CA THR A 183 6.57 0.06 6.71
C THR A 183 7.99 0.42 7.16
N ARG A 184 8.98 -0.45 6.92
CA ARG A 184 10.39 -0.18 7.26
C ARG A 184 10.91 1.06 6.51
N PHE A 185 10.58 1.19 5.24
CA PHE A 185 10.95 2.35 4.43
C PHE A 185 10.38 3.64 5.04
N PHE A 186 9.08 3.70 5.32
CA PHE A 186 8.41 4.94 5.79
C PHE A 186 8.58 5.24 7.28
N SER A 187 9.01 4.27 8.08
CA SER A 187 9.12 4.45 9.54
C SER A 187 10.56 4.45 10.05
N HIS A 188 11.52 3.90 9.30
CA HIS A 188 12.87 3.66 9.83
C HIS A 188 14.01 4.03 8.88
N THR A 189 14.11 3.35 7.73
CA THR A 189 15.36 3.36 6.94
C THR A 189 15.41 4.46 5.89
N PHE A 190 14.27 4.77 5.26
CA PHE A 190 14.20 5.60 4.05
C PHE A 190 15.14 5.12 2.92
N SER A 191 15.42 3.82 2.90
CA SER A 191 16.35 3.20 1.96
C SER A 191 15.63 2.75 0.69
N LEU A 192 16.18 3.10 -0.48
CA LEU A 192 15.69 2.60 -1.77
C LEU A 192 15.81 1.08 -1.91
N THR A 193 16.65 0.42 -1.11
CA THR A 193 16.68 -1.04 -1.03
C THR A 193 15.34 -1.59 -0.57
N ASP A 194 14.68 -0.94 0.39
CA ASP A 194 13.41 -1.40 0.92
C ASP A 194 12.27 -1.19 -0.08
N ILE A 195 12.32 -0.10 -0.83
CA ILE A 195 11.44 0.12 -1.98
C ILE A 195 11.60 -1.02 -3.00
N ARG A 196 12.84 -1.36 -3.40
CA ARG A 196 13.10 -2.45 -4.37
C ARG A 196 12.57 -3.79 -3.86
N LEU A 197 12.83 -4.10 -2.59
CA LEU A 197 12.35 -5.34 -1.97
C LEU A 197 10.82 -5.38 -1.91
N SER A 198 10.17 -4.28 -1.52
CA SER A 198 8.71 -4.16 -1.47
C SER A 198 8.09 -4.36 -2.85
N LEU A 199 8.56 -3.65 -3.87
CA LEU A 199 8.08 -3.76 -5.25
C LEU A 199 8.26 -5.17 -5.84
N SER A 200 9.40 -5.82 -5.54
CA SER A 200 9.65 -7.20 -5.94
C SER A 200 8.64 -8.16 -5.29
N CYS A 201 8.37 -8.01 -4.00
CA CYS A 201 7.41 -8.83 -3.28
C CYS A 201 5.97 -8.61 -3.79
N TYR A 202 5.54 -7.37 -4.05
CA TYR A 202 4.24 -7.12 -4.67
C TYR A 202 4.14 -7.72 -6.08
N SER A 203 5.20 -7.64 -6.87
CA SER A 203 5.25 -8.23 -8.22
C SER A 203 5.13 -9.76 -8.14
N ARG A 204 5.81 -10.39 -7.18
CA ARG A 204 5.67 -11.83 -6.93
C ARG A 204 4.26 -12.19 -6.47
N SER A 205 3.69 -11.45 -5.53
CA SER A 205 2.32 -11.69 -5.04
C SER A 205 1.28 -11.58 -6.16
N SER A 206 1.32 -10.52 -6.97
CA SER A 206 0.35 -10.31 -8.05
C SER A 206 0.52 -11.26 -9.23
N GLY A 207 1.66 -11.96 -9.33
CA GLY A 207 1.89 -13.00 -10.34
C GLY A 207 1.50 -14.42 -9.92
N LEU A 208 1.02 -14.60 -8.68
CA LEU A 208 0.56 -15.88 -8.13
C LEU A 208 -0.95 -15.95 -8.19
N THR A 209 -1.51 -17.16 -8.36
CA THR A 209 -2.97 -17.39 -8.44
C THR A 209 -3.70 -16.85 -7.21
N GLY A 210 -4.72 -16.01 -7.46
CA GLY A 210 -5.52 -15.33 -6.44
C GLY A 210 -4.86 -14.07 -5.86
N GLY A 211 -3.64 -13.75 -6.27
CA GLY A 211 -2.95 -12.51 -5.87
C GLY A 211 -3.29 -11.31 -6.74
N GLU A 212 -3.73 -11.57 -7.98
CA GLU A 212 -4.17 -10.58 -8.97
C GLU A 212 -5.51 -9.91 -8.65
N ASP A 213 -6.23 -10.45 -7.67
CA ASP A 213 -7.54 -9.98 -7.21
C ASP A 213 -7.44 -9.21 -5.88
N ASN A 214 -6.23 -8.95 -5.37
CA ASN A 214 -6.04 -8.20 -4.13
C ASN A 214 -5.95 -6.68 -4.39
N PRO A 215 -6.98 -5.87 -4.11
CA PRO A 215 -6.93 -4.43 -4.38
C PRO A 215 -6.01 -3.67 -3.44
N ASP A 216 -5.82 -4.11 -2.19
CA ASP A 216 -4.87 -3.47 -1.26
C ASP A 216 -3.43 -3.53 -1.80
N LEU A 217 -3.08 -4.64 -2.48
CA LEU A 217 -1.79 -4.78 -3.12
C LEU A 217 -1.58 -3.68 -4.16
N TYR A 218 -2.51 -3.56 -5.09
CA TYR A 218 -2.41 -2.57 -6.17
C TYR A 218 -2.49 -1.16 -5.61
N PHE A 219 -3.34 -0.90 -4.63
CA PHE A 219 -3.43 0.41 -4.02
C PHE A 219 -2.12 0.83 -3.32
N ASN A 220 -1.52 -0.06 -2.53
CA ASN A 220 -0.27 0.21 -1.85
C ASN A 220 0.90 0.35 -2.83
N ARG A 221 0.98 -0.53 -3.84
CA ARG A 221 2.01 -0.44 -4.88
C ARG A 221 1.85 0.81 -5.74
N GLY A 222 0.63 1.17 -6.11
CA GLY A 222 0.29 2.40 -6.83
C GLY A 222 0.63 3.66 -6.03
N THR A 223 0.40 3.65 -4.72
CA THR A 223 0.82 4.72 -3.81
C THR A 223 2.33 4.86 -3.76
N LEU A 224 3.07 3.74 -3.71
CA LEU A 224 4.52 3.74 -3.78
C LEU A 224 5.04 4.25 -5.14
N TRP A 225 4.41 3.84 -6.25
CA TRP A 225 4.73 4.38 -7.58
C TRP A 225 4.46 5.87 -7.68
N LYS A 226 3.35 6.35 -7.13
CA LYS A 226 3.02 7.79 -7.07
C LYS A 226 4.07 8.56 -6.25
N TYR A 227 4.53 8.00 -5.13
CA TYR A 227 5.61 8.58 -4.34
C TYR A 227 6.93 8.67 -5.13
N LEU A 228 7.26 7.64 -5.91
CA LEU A 228 8.42 7.61 -6.82
C LEU A 228 8.24 8.43 -8.10
N GLU A 229 7.06 9.05 -8.26
CA GLU A 229 6.65 9.78 -9.46
C GLU A 229 6.67 8.91 -10.73
N GLU A 230 6.46 7.59 -10.59
CA GLU A 230 6.16 6.64 -11.67
C GLU A 230 4.68 6.71 -12.01
N PHE A 231 4.24 7.84 -12.56
CA PHE A 231 2.82 8.19 -12.70
C PHE A 231 2.00 7.24 -13.57
N GLU A 232 2.56 6.71 -14.66
CA GLU A 232 1.87 5.73 -15.51
C GLU A 232 1.62 4.42 -14.74
N ARG A 233 2.65 3.87 -14.08
CA ARG A 233 2.52 2.66 -13.25
C ARG A 233 1.58 2.86 -12.07
N ALA A 234 1.62 4.03 -11.45
CA ALA A 234 0.71 4.37 -10.37
C ALA A 234 -0.74 4.37 -10.84
N LYS A 235 -1.02 4.99 -12.01
CA LYS A 235 -2.34 5.01 -12.62
C LYS A 235 -2.81 3.60 -12.97
N GLU A 236 -1.98 2.77 -13.60
CA GLU A 236 -2.29 1.38 -13.93
C GLU A 236 -2.72 0.58 -12.69
N ASP A 237 -1.97 0.71 -11.58
CA ASP A 237 -2.31 0.05 -10.33
C ASP A 237 -3.63 0.57 -9.74
N PHE A 238 -3.89 1.88 -9.79
CA PHE A 238 -5.16 2.45 -9.31
C PHE A 238 -6.36 2.07 -10.19
N ASP A 239 -6.20 2.01 -11.51
CA ASP A 239 -7.23 1.50 -12.42
C ASP A 239 -7.51 0.02 -12.14
N LYS A 240 -6.48 -0.77 -11.81
CA LYS A 240 -6.63 -2.18 -11.43
C LYS A 240 -7.46 -2.33 -10.15
N VAL A 241 -7.29 -1.45 -9.15
CA VAL A 241 -8.16 -1.39 -7.95
C VAL A 241 -9.63 -1.21 -8.35
N GLU A 242 -9.94 -0.23 -9.20
CA GLU A 242 -11.31 0.04 -9.67
C GLU A 242 -11.88 -1.13 -10.48
N SER A 243 -11.05 -1.83 -11.26
CA SER A 243 -11.47 -3.02 -12.00
C SER A 243 -11.78 -4.25 -11.13
N ILE A 244 -11.19 -4.32 -9.92
CA ILE A 244 -11.45 -5.39 -8.95
C ILE A 244 -12.76 -5.07 -8.20
N ASP A 245 -12.90 -3.84 -7.72
CA ASP A 245 -14.11 -3.38 -7.05
C ASP A 245 -14.30 -1.88 -7.30
N GLU A 246 -15.29 -1.54 -8.13
CA GLU A 246 -15.62 -0.15 -8.50
C GLU A 246 -15.92 0.72 -7.27
N GLY A 247 -16.44 0.14 -6.20
CA GLY A 247 -16.77 0.84 -4.95
C GLY A 247 -15.55 1.31 -4.15
N LEU A 248 -14.33 0.89 -4.52
CA LEU A 248 -13.09 1.39 -3.93
C LEU A 248 -12.59 2.70 -4.58
N GLU A 249 -13.26 3.15 -5.64
CA GLU A 249 -12.96 4.40 -6.35
C GLU A 249 -11.50 4.57 -6.78
N GLY A 250 -10.81 3.47 -7.12
CA GLY A 250 -9.39 3.49 -7.51
C GLY A 250 -9.09 4.49 -8.63
N GLY A 251 -9.94 4.58 -9.64
CA GLY A 251 -9.78 5.48 -10.79
C GLY A 251 -9.78 6.96 -10.43
N ARG A 252 -10.32 7.35 -9.26
CA ARG A 252 -10.20 8.72 -8.74
C ARG A 252 -8.73 9.12 -8.59
N TYR A 253 -7.91 8.24 -8.02
CA TYR A 253 -6.48 8.49 -7.82
C TYR A 253 -5.73 8.58 -9.15
N GLY A 254 -6.11 7.75 -10.14
CA GLY A 254 -5.59 7.84 -11.51
C GLY A 254 -5.88 9.20 -12.16
N ARG A 255 -7.14 9.68 -12.08
CA ARG A 255 -7.55 11.00 -12.59
C ARG A 255 -6.83 12.15 -11.88
N GLU A 256 -6.60 12.04 -10.57
CA GLU A 256 -5.83 13.03 -9.80
C GLU A 256 -4.39 13.15 -10.33
N ILE A 257 -3.74 12.03 -10.66
CA ILE A 257 -2.41 12.01 -11.27
C ILE A 257 -2.44 12.64 -12.67
N GLU A 258 -3.41 12.30 -13.52
CA GLU A 258 -3.53 12.88 -14.87
C GLU A 258 -3.71 14.40 -14.84
N ASN A 259 -4.58 14.87 -13.95
CA ASN A 259 -4.84 16.28 -13.74
C ASN A 259 -3.59 17.00 -13.22
N TRP A 260 -2.86 16.36 -12.29
CA TRP A 260 -1.60 16.88 -11.79
C TRP A 260 -0.58 17.04 -12.92
N VAL A 261 -0.27 15.97 -13.66
CA VAL A 261 0.75 15.99 -14.72
C VAL A 261 0.37 17.00 -15.81
N SER A 262 -0.90 17.04 -16.21
CA SER A 262 -1.41 18.01 -17.18
C SER A 262 -1.18 19.46 -16.74
N ARG A 263 -1.58 19.78 -15.51
CA ARG A 263 -1.45 21.13 -14.95
C ARG A 263 0.01 21.54 -14.82
N ILE A 264 0.87 20.64 -14.32
CA ILE A 264 2.29 20.95 -14.14
C ILE A 264 3.00 21.09 -15.48
N SER A 265 2.69 20.24 -16.48
CA SER A 265 3.21 20.39 -17.84
C SER A 265 2.88 21.77 -18.43
N GLU A 266 1.65 22.26 -18.25
CA GLU A 266 1.28 23.61 -18.68
C GLU A 266 2.09 24.70 -17.93
N ILE A 267 2.22 24.58 -16.61
CA ILE A 267 3.00 25.52 -15.79
C ILE A 267 4.46 25.60 -16.25
N VAL A 268 5.08 24.44 -16.50
CA VAL A 268 6.46 24.33 -16.99
C VAL A 268 6.59 24.96 -18.38
N SER A 269 5.68 24.64 -19.31
CA SER A 269 5.70 25.20 -20.68
C SER A 269 5.58 26.73 -20.70
N ARG A 270 4.85 27.31 -19.74
CA ARG A 270 4.66 28.76 -19.59
C ARG A 270 5.67 29.40 -18.65
N ARG A 271 6.69 28.67 -18.18
CA ARG A 271 7.73 29.14 -17.25
C ARG A 271 7.12 29.82 -16.00
N GLY A 272 6.08 29.22 -15.43
CA GLY A 272 5.36 29.75 -14.27
C GLY A 272 4.62 31.07 -14.53
N ARG A 273 4.42 31.46 -15.81
CA ARG A 273 3.87 32.76 -16.24
C ARG A 273 4.65 33.96 -15.66
N LEU A 274 5.95 33.78 -15.42
CA LEU A 274 6.83 34.83 -14.91
C LEU A 274 7.26 35.78 -16.04
N LYS A 275 7.45 37.05 -15.68
CA LYS A 275 7.97 38.05 -16.62
C LYS A 275 9.41 37.70 -17.00
N GLU A 276 9.73 37.83 -18.29
CA GLU A 276 11.06 37.53 -18.85
C GLU A 276 12.21 38.25 -18.11
N LYS A 277 11.99 39.50 -17.69
CA LYS A 277 12.96 40.27 -16.89
C LYS A 277 13.29 39.61 -15.54
N LYS A 278 12.31 39.00 -14.87
CA LYS A 278 12.52 38.28 -13.60
C LYS A 278 13.32 37.00 -13.83
N LEU A 279 12.99 36.25 -14.89
CA LEU A 279 13.71 35.02 -15.24
C LEU A 279 15.19 35.31 -15.55
N LYS A 280 15.48 36.30 -16.40
CA LYS A 280 16.86 36.70 -16.72
C LYS A 280 17.68 37.09 -15.50
N LEU A 281 17.07 37.78 -14.53
CA LEU A 281 17.75 38.14 -13.28
C LEU A 281 18.10 36.91 -12.44
N ILE A 282 17.20 35.93 -12.36
CA ILE A 282 17.45 34.67 -11.65
C ILE A 282 18.56 33.89 -12.36
N MET A 283 18.50 33.77 -13.68
CA MET A 283 19.51 33.07 -14.50
C MET A 283 20.91 33.68 -14.32
N LEU A 284 21.04 35.01 -14.40
CA LEU A 284 22.30 35.71 -14.17
C LEU A 284 22.86 35.43 -12.76
N ASN A 285 21.97 35.37 -11.75
CA ASN A 285 22.37 35.06 -10.38
C ASN A 285 22.85 33.61 -10.21
N LEU A 286 22.50 32.68 -11.11
CA LEU A 286 22.95 31.30 -11.09
C LEU A 286 24.34 31.12 -11.73
N GLU A 287 24.76 32.01 -12.65
CA GLU A 287 26.09 31.93 -13.28
C GLU A 287 27.25 32.07 -12.28
N SER A 288 26.99 32.71 -11.14
CA SER A 288 27.96 32.85 -10.04
C SER A 288 28.00 31.67 -9.07
N CYS A 289 27.15 30.65 -9.27
CA CYS A 289 27.12 29.49 -8.39
C CYS A 289 28.38 28.65 -8.53
N VAL A 290 28.93 28.24 -7.39
CA VAL A 290 30.09 27.35 -7.31
C VAL A 290 29.71 26.13 -6.48
N VAL A 291 30.08 24.94 -6.96
CA VAL A 291 29.92 23.70 -6.19
C VAL A 291 30.86 23.77 -4.98
N PRO A 292 30.35 23.61 -3.74
CA PRO A 292 31.21 23.55 -2.56
C PRO A 292 32.24 22.42 -2.69
N GLN A 293 33.52 22.71 -2.47
CA GLN A 293 34.55 21.68 -2.46
C GLN A 293 34.45 20.87 -1.16
N GLY A 294 34.13 19.58 -1.26
CA GLY A 294 34.17 18.62 -0.16
C GLY A 294 35.27 17.57 -0.38
N GLU A 295 35.63 16.83 0.67
CA GLU A 295 36.69 15.81 0.63
C GLU A 295 36.43 14.77 -0.49
N GLY A 296 37.18 14.88 -1.59
CA GLY A 296 37.38 13.79 -2.55
C GLY A 296 36.38 13.63 -3.71
N LYS A 297 35.40 14.52 -3.92
CA LYS A 297 34.51 14.46 -5.10
C LYS A 297 34.40 15.80 -5.81
N THR A 298 34.74 15.84 -7.09
CA THR A 298 34.58 17.00 -7.97
C THR A 298 33.34 16.82 -8.84
N HIS A 299 32.22 17.43 -8.45
CA HIS A 299 31.06 17.50 -9.34
C HIS A 299 31.28 18.60 -10.39
N THR A 300 30.99 18.29 -11.65
CA THR A 300 31.00 19.25 -12.75
C THR A 300 29.64 19.94 -12.84
N LEU A 301 29.61 21.26 -12.71
CA LEU A 301 28.38 22.04 -12.87
C LEU A 301 27.97 22.07 -14.35
N VAL A 302 26.78 21.55 -14.67
CA VAL A 302 26.19 21.61 -16.01
C VAL A 302 25.39 22.91 -16.20
N LYS A 303 25.18 23.34 -17.44
CA LYS A 303 24.42 24.58 -17.71
C LYS A 303 22.91 24.39 -17.53
N GLY A 304 22.39 23.21 -17.84
CA GLY A 304 20.96 22.97 -17.77
C GLY A 304 20.59 21.51 -17.64
N VAL A 305 19.32 21.28 -17.30
CA VAL A 305 18.76 19.95 -17.06
C VAL A 305 18.84 19.05 -18.30
N LYS A 306 18.79 19.62 -19.50
CA LYS A 306 18.87 18.88 -20.77
C LYS A 306 20.25 18.31 -21.10
N GLU A 307 21.31 18.75 -20.41
CA GLU A 307 22.66 18.17 -20.54
C GLU A 307 22.82 16.88 -19.71
N LEU A 308 21.86 16.58 -18.85
CA LEU A 308 21.87 15.41 -17.96
C LEU A 308 21.18 14.22 -18.62
N LYS A 309 21.64 13.01 -18.26
CA LYS A 309 21.02 11.78 -18.73
C LYS A 309 19.72 11.55 -17.97
N VAL A 310 18.63 11.34 -18.71
CA VAL A 310 17.33 10.93 -18.16
C VAL A 310 17.40 9.47 -17.68
N GLY A 311 16.84 9.21 -16.51
CA GLY A 311 16.74 7.89 -15.88
C GLY A 311 15.75 7.89 -14.72
N SER A 312 15.62 6.74 -14.06
CA SER A 312 14.78 6.60 -12.87
C SER A 312 15.62 6.59 -11.59
N TRP A 313 14.94 6.54 -10.44
CA TRP A 313 15.52 6.29 -9.12
C TRP A 313 16.30 4.95 -9.05
N GLU A 314 16.11 4.03 -9.99
CA GLU A 314 16.88 2.78 -10.05
C GLU A 314 18.30 3.00 -10.57
N GLU A 315 18.53 4.07 -11.34
CA GLU A 315 19.75 4.35 -12.09
C GLU A 315 20.53 5.57 -11.54
N GLU A 316 20.61 5.70 -10.21
CA GLU A 316 21.18 6.87 -9.52
C GLU A 316 22.61 7.27 -9.94
N ARG A 317 23.33 6.37 -10.62
CA ARG A 317 24.71 6.59 -11.06
C ARG A 317 24.84 7.36 -12.38
N LYS A 318 23.76 7.58 -13.14
CA LYS A 318 23.80 8.19 -14.48
C LYS A 318 24.48 9.57 -14.51
N ASN A 319 24.26 10.39 -13.49
CA ASN A 319 24.80 11.74 -13.38
C ASN A 319 25.65 11.94 -12.11
N HIS A 320 26.28 10.86 -11.60
CA HIS A 320 26.93 10.86 -10.28
C HIS A 320 28.05 11.90 -10.12
N ASP A 321 28.69 12.32 -11.21
CA ASP A 321 29.77 13.30 -11.29
C ASP A 321 29.29 14.71 -11.68
N LYS A 322 27.97 14.91 -11.83
CA LYS A 322 27.37 16.18 -12.27
C LYS A 322 26.71 16.92 -11.12
N ALA A 323 26.64 18.24 -11.24
CA ALA A 323 25.85 19.11 -10.40
C ALA A 323 24.97 20.01 -11.26
N LEU A 324 23.77 20.35 -10.78
CA LEU A 324 22.82 21.22 -11.47
C LEU A 324 22.43 22.39 -10.57
N ALA A 325 22.68 23.62 -11.03
CA ALA A 325 22.19 24.82 -10.35
C ALA A 325 20.78 25.18 -10.82
N LEU A 326 19.89 25.44 -9.86
CA LEU A 326 18.49 25.78 -10.08
C LEU A 326 18.11 27.00 -9.26
N GLY A 327 17.42 27.94 -9.90
CA GLY A 327 16.71 29.03 -9.23
C GLY A 327 15.30 28.56 -8.90
N VAL A 328 14.90 28.67 -7.62
CA VAL A 328 13.54 28.32 -7.20
C VAL A 328 12.60 29.43 -7.65
N LEU A 329 11.49 29.06 -8.29
CA LEU A 329 10.50 30.01 -8.80
C LEU A 329 9.26 30.07 -7.90
N MET A 330 8.66 28.92 -7.61
CA MET A 330 7.48 28.81 -6.76
C MET A 330 7.23 27.37 -6.29
N PRO A 331 6.58 27.16 -5.13
CA PRO A 331 6.09 25.85 -4.75
C PRO A 331 4.97 25.37 -5.68
N LEU A 332 4.84 24.05 -5.84
CA LEU A 332 3.81 23.40 -6.64
C LEU A 332 2.98 22.48 -5.75
N GLY A 333 1.69 22.77 -5.62
CA GLY A 333 0.77 21.98 -4.79
C GLY A 333 1.06 22.10 -3.29
N ASP A 334 0.71 21.05 -2.55
CA ASP A 334 1.07 20.94 -1.14
C ASP A 334 2.53 20.49 -0.99
N ILE A 335 3.35 21.36 -0.42
CA ILE A 335 4.77 21.09 -0.16
C ILE A 335 5.03 20.42 1.19
N LYS A 336 3.99 20.26 2.03
CA LYS A 336 4.10 19.54 3.31
C LYS A 336 4.04 18.03 3.13
N THR A 337 3.39 17.58 2.05
CA THR A 337 3.35 16.17 1.67
C THR A 337 4.53 15.82 0.76
N PRO A 338 5.42 14.90 1.15
CA PRO A 338 6.58 14.54 0.35
C PRO A 338 6.19 13.77 -0.93
N PRO A 339 6.97 13.93 -2.03
CA PRO A 339 8.04 14.90 -2.15
C PRO A 339 7.49 16.32 -2.30
N ALA A 340 8.15 17.29 -1.66
CA ALA A 340 7.89 18.71 -1.82
C ALA A 340 8.32 19.14 -3.22
N LYS A 341 7.42 19.79 -3.98
CA LYS A 341 7.64 20.10 -5.39
C LYS A 341 7.79 21.59 -5.60
N TYR A 342 8.80 21.98 -6.36
CA TYR A 342 9.08 23.36 -6.72
C TYR A 342 9.27 23.47 -8.23
N LEU A 343 8.71 24.52 -8.83
CA LEU A 343 9.10 24.92 -10.17
C LEU A 343 10.46 25.63 -10.08
N CYS A 344 11.39 25.24 -10.94
CA CYS A 344 12.73 25.77 -11.00
C CYS A 344 13.13 26.17 -12.43
N VAL A 345 14.14 27.02 -12.55
CA VAL A 345 14.80 27.37 -13.82
C VAL A 345 16.31 27.18 -13.70
N ASP A 346 16.95 26.69 -14.76
CA ASP A 346 18.42 26.54 -14.85
C ASP A 346 19.09 27.74 -15.57
N THR A 347 20.41 27.70 -15.74
CA THR A 347 21.15 28.79 -16.42
C THR A 347 20.86 28.87 -17.92
N ALA A 348 20.40 27.78 -18.54
CA ALA A 348 19.97 27.76 -19.94
C ALA A 348 18.55 28.33 -20.13
N GLY A 349 17.81 28.58 -19.05
CA GLY A 349 16.44 29.10 -19.08
C GLY A 349 15.38 28.01 -19.26
N ASP A 350 15.76 26.74 -19.10
CA ASP A 350 14.84 25.62 -19.11
C ASP A 350 14.19 25.47 -17.74
N CYS A 351 12.87 25.26 -17.73
CA CYS A 351 12.11 25.02 -16.52
C CYS A 351 11.99 23.53 -16.26
N SER A 352 12.17 23.13 -15.00
CA SER A 352 12.00 21.76 -14.52
C SER A 352 11.36 21.77 -13.13
N VAL A 353 10.85 20.61 -12.70
CA VAL A 353 10.27 20.46 -11.37
C VAL A 353 11.29 19.80 -10.46
N LEU A 354 11.66 20.46 -9.37
CA LEU A 354 12.49 19.88 -8.32
C LEU A 354 11.59 19.19 -7.30
N SER A 355 11.75 17.88 -7.15
CA SER A 355 11.06 17.04 -6.17
C SER A 355 12.03 16.72 -5.04
N ILE A 356 11.79 17.29 -3.86
CA ILE A 356 12.64 17.10 -2.67
C ILE A 356 11.95 16.14 -1.71
N TYR A 357 12.57 14.99 -1.51
CA TYR A 357 12.11 13.97 -0.59
C TYR A 357 12.59 14.26 0.83
N HIS A 358 11.78 13.88 1.81
CA HIS A 358 12.08 14.01 3.25
C HIS A 358 12.36 15.44 3.73
N LEU A 359 11.89 16.48 3.03
CA LEU A 359 12.01 17.86 3.49
C LEU A 359 11.16 18.06 4.76
N SER A 360 11.74 18.62 5.84
CA SER A 360 10.91 18.92 7.02
C SER A 360 9.92 20.05 6.72
N THR A 361 8.81 20.08 7.45
CA THR A 361 7.77 21.10 7.31
C THR A 361 8.26 22.54 7.51
N ASP A 362 9.37 22.70 8.23
CA ASP A 362 9.98 23.99 8.57
C ASP A 362 11.08 24.40 7.56
N ALA A 363 11.39 23.55 6.59
CA ALA A 363 12.48 23.71 5.64
C ALA A 363 11.99 24.08 4.25
N ASN A 364 11.26 25.19 4.11
CA ASN A 364 10.74 25.61 2.81
C ASN A 364 11.78 26.40 1.99
N LEU A 365 11.76 26.20 0.68
CA LEU A 365 12.52 27.02 -0.27
C LEU A 365 11.65 28.19 -0.75
N SER A 366 12.26 29.35 -0.90
CA SER A 366 11.64 30.58 -1.39
C SER A 366 12.12 30.93 -2.80
N ASP A 367 11.44 31.87 -3.47
CA ASP A 367 11.83 32.35 -4.80
C ASP A 367 13.11 33.20 -4.84
N LYS A 368 13.76 33.36 -3.68
CA LYS A 368 15.08 34.00 -3.51
C LYS A 368 16.20 32.97 -3.41
N ASP A 369 15.85 31.70 -3.18
CA ASP A 369 16.84 30.65 -2.95
C ASP A 369 17.38 30.10 -4.27
N LYS A 370 18.69 29.87 -4.26
CA LYS A 370 19.41 29.16 -5.32
C LYS A 370 19.87 27.84 -4.75
N VAL A 371 19.60 26.76 -5.47
CA VAL A 371 19.98 25.42 -5.06
C VAL A 371 20.94 24.78 -6.04
N ILE A 372 21.85 23.96 -5.54
CA ILE A 372 22.67 23.07 -6.37
C ILE A 372 22.35 21.64 -5.95
N ILE A 373 21.98 20.83 -6.93
CA ILE A 373 21.71 19.39 -6.76
C ILE A 373 22.94 18.62 -7.20
N LEU A 374 23.57 17.93 -6.26
CA LEU A 374 24.70 17.04 -6.52
C LEU A 374 24.19 15.67 -6.98
N SER A 375 24.83 15.08 -7.99
CA SER A 375 24.41 13.78 -8.54
C SER A 375 22.91 13.71 -8.88
N PRO A 376 22.37 14.65 -9.68
CA PRO A 376 20.92 14.78 -9.90
C PRO A 376 20.32 13.57 -10.62
N ILE A 377 19.17 13.11 -10.14
CA ILE A 377 18.33 12.14 -10.85
C ILE A 377 17.34 12.92 -11.69
N VAL A 378 17.48 12.83 -13.02
CA VAL A 378 16.60 13.54 -13.96
C VAL A 378 15.66 12.54 -14.58
N LYS A 379 14.36 12.81 -14.51
CA LYS A 379 13.31 11.91 -14.98
C LYS A 379 12.30 12.66 -15.84
N GLU A 380 11.81 11.99 -16.88
CA GLU A 380 10.62 12.46 -17.60
C GLU A 380 9.37 12.04 -16.82
N MET A 381 8.65 13.02 -16.29
CA MET A 381 7.37 12.82 -15.60
C MET A 381 6.26 12.93 -16.62
N LYS A 382 5.59 11.83 -16.96
CA LYS A 382 4.59 11.83 -18.03
C LYS A 382 3.38 10.94 -17.75
N ILE A 383 2.33 11.23 -18.50
CA ILE A 383 1.14 10.40 -18.64
C ILE A 383 0.60 10.59 -20.07
N GLY A 384 0.68 9.54 -20.88
CA GLY A 384 0.41 9.65 -22.32
C GLY A 384 1.32 10.69 -22.99
N GLU A 385 0.74 11.66 -23.70
CA GLU A 385 1.51 12.69 -24.43
C GLU A 385 1.94 13.89 -23.56
N LYS A 386 1.40 14.01 -22.34
CA LYS A 386 1.70 15.14 -21.46
C LYS A 386 2.84 14.79 -20.52
N GLY A 387 3.82 15.69 -20.41
CA GLY A 387 4.91 15.49 -19.47
C GLY A 387 5.77 16.72 -19.23
N TYR A 388 6.74 16.57 -18.33
CA TYR A 388 7.74 17.57 -17.97
C TYR A 388 9.00 16.90 -17.42
N LEU A 389 10.13 17.61 -17.45
CA LEU A 389 11.35 17.14 -16.79
C LEU A 389 11.28 17.41 -15.28
N GLY A 390 11.48 16.35 -14.51
CA GLY A 390 11.65 16.39 -13.05
C GLY A 390 13.10 16.13 -12.66
N VAL A 391 13.53 16.76 -11.56
CA VAL A 391 14.80 16.52 -10.87
C VAL A 391 14.46 16.00 -9.48
N GLN A 392 14.81 14.74 -9.20
CA GLN A 392 14.53 14.09 -7.92
C GLN A 392 15.73 14.20 -6.99
N LEU A 393 15.48 14.67 -5.77
CA LEU A 393 16.44 14.75 -4.68
C LEU A 393 15.97 13.80 -3.56
N LEU A 394 16.48 12.57 -3.60
CA LEU A 394 16.18 11.52 -2.63
C LEU A 394 17.02 11.65 -1.34
N ASP A 395 18.30 12.00 -1.50
CA ASP A 395 19.24 12.18 -0.39
C ASP A 395 19.48 13.68 -0.13
N PRO A 396 19.02 14.22 1.01
CA PRO A 396 19.16 15.64 1.30
C PRO A 396 20.60 16.12 1.47
N LYS A 397 21.54 15.21 1.72
CA LYS A 397 22.98 15.54 1.76
C LYS A 397 23.53 15.97 0.40
N LYS A 398 22.76 15.77 -0.68
CA LYS A 398 23.12 16.21 -2.03
C LYS A 398 22.58 17.61 -2.37
N LEU A 399 21.95 18.30 -1.41
CA LEU A 399 21.43 19.65 -1.60
C LEU A 399 22.38 20.70 -1.06
N VAL A 400 22.68 21.69 -1.89
CA VAL A 400 23.31 22.95 -1.50
C VAL A 400 22.27 24.04 -1.64
N VAL A 401 22.10 24.88 -0.61
CA VAL A 401 21.20 26.04 -0.63
C VAL A 401 22.05 27.29 -0.38
N ASN A 402 22.01 28.25 -1.31
CA ASN A 402 22.72 29.52 -1.21
C ASN A 402 24.21 29.37 -0.88
N GLY A 403 24.87 28.38 -1.48
CA GLY A 403 26.30 28.10 -1.32
C GLY A 403 26.68 27.31 -0.07
N ARG A 404 25.71 26.88 0.76
CA ARG A 404 25.96 26.04 1.94
C ARG A 404 25.27 24.69 1.79
N MET A 405 25.91 23.63 2.27
CA MET A 405 25.25 22.32 2.37
C MET A 405 23.99 22.46 3.22
N ALA A 406 22.89 21.84 2.80
CA ALA A 406 21.65 21.86 3.54
C ALA A 406 21.84 21.22 4.93
N ASP A 407 21.23 21.81 5.96
CA ASP A 407 21.25 21.23 7.32
C ASP A 407 20.36 19.99 7.34
N PHE A 408 20.97 18.80 7.41
CA PHE A 408 20.27 17.52 7.38
C PHE A 408 19.29 17.32 8.55
N ARG A 409 19.43 18.09 9.64
CA ARG A 409 18.47 18.07 10.77
C ARG A 409 17.11 18.64 10.38
N LYS A 410 17.03 19.34 9.25
CA LYS A 410 15.80 19.88 8.65
C LYS A 410 15.16 18.93 7.63
N PHE A 411 15.51 17.66 7.66
CA PHE A 411 14.87 16.65 6.82
C PHE A 411 14.16 15.64 7.72
N THR A 412 12.83 15.69 7.67
CA THR A 412 11.98 14.77 8.41
C THR A 412 11.48 13.73 7.44
N PRO A 413 11.61 12.44 7.78
CA PRO A 413 11.17 11.43 6.86
C PRO A 413 9.66 11.42 6.61
N ALA A 414 9.26 10.90 5.45
CA ALA A 414 7.86 10.83 5.05
C ALA A 414 7.17 9.73 5.87
N LYS A 415 6.04 10.04 6.51
CA LYS A 415 5.17 9.01 7.08
C LYS A 415 4.08 8.70 6.06
N ILE A 416 4.16 7.54 5.42
CA ILE A 416 3.04 6.96 4.69
C ILE A 416 2.64 5.70 5.43
N THR A 417 1.37 5.61 5.78
CA THR A 417 0.77 4.43 6.39
C THR A 417 0.46 3.41 5.30
N VAL A 418 0.75 2.13 5.54
CA VAL A 418 0.26 1.04 4.69
C VAL A 418 -1.26 1.07 4.78
N GLU A 419 -1.94 1.27 3.66
CA GLU A 419 -3.40 1.29 3.64
C GLU A 419 -3.93 -0.13 3.47
N THR A 420 -4.98 -0.44 4.21
CA THR A 420 -5.82 -1.62 3.98
C THR A 420 -7.24 -1.11 3.93
N PHE A 421 -7.98 -1.40 2.86
CA PHE A 421 -9.34 -0.89 2.66
C PHE A 421 -10.30 -1.30 3.79
N ASP A 422 -10.00 -2.37 4.52
CA ASP A 422 -10.73 -2.78 5.73
C ASP A 422 -10.73 -1.71 6.84
N VAL A 423 -9.74 -0.82 6.88
CA VAL A 423 -9.56 0.19 7.94
C VAL A 423 -10.26 1.52 7.62
N LYS A 424 -10.64 1.78 6.36
CA LYS A 424 -11.37 3.02 5.99
C LYS A 424 -12.81 3.08 6.49
N LYS A 425 -13.35 2.01 7.10
CA LYS A 425 -14.78 1.92 7.46
C LYS A 425 -15.20 2.70 8.71
N GLU A 426 -14.28 3.30 9.47
CA GLU A 426 -14.64 4.00 10.72
C GLU A 426 -14.23 5.47 10.83
N GLU A 427 -13.42 6.02 9.91
CA GLU A 427 -13.01 7.44 9.99
C GLU A 427 -13.97 8.43 9.28
N GLU A 428 -15.04 7.97 8.64
CA GLU A 428 -16.05 8.82 7.99
C GLU A 428 -17.43 8.85 8.67
N LYS A 429 -17.51 8.68 10.00
CA LYS A 429 -18.75 8.92 10.77
C LYS A 429 -18.66 10.08 11.75
#